data_AF-J0RCF2-F1
#
_entry.id   AF-J0RCF2-F1
#
_cell.length_a   1.000
_cell.length_b   1.000
_cell.length_c   1.000
_cell.angle_alpha   90.00
_cell.angle_beta   90.00
_cell.angle_gamma   90.00
#
_symmetry.space_group_name_H-M   'P 1'
#
loop_
_entity.id
_entity.type
_entity.pdbx_description
1 polymer ?
#
loop_
_entity_poly.entity_id
_entity_poly.type
_entity_poly.pdbx_seq_one_letter_code
_entity_poly.pdbx_strand_id
1 'polypeptide(L)'
;MRDILVLFSWGVGVTLFTLLSAVCMMFIWALYYSAFKRVRLYCQVRKELRRVLKQPVAFEPSSGETPMMKPSFEEKEFKAFSLADEEILTMESATELLKSLGGRIEIDEKGDHLATFFLPDREVQFLYNAEKGYPQFDCAIAVVSGIHAAACQTIDPYNSGGLIALELSFDLKGLEIFEEKVSAGRLRHALQKALEKAMSEVDLGNILRSQYHTLPWEHEVVNPKFSSYALRYLAALALIGDVETLDSYHKSFMEGERLGFETSITEEHLERAIAIAKAVEKTKQPSYDLLQQTAKSFSIEVESYDCFRATDPNFCNRRRSVYENLLEEKREELRQQGYTVYEKDTICEVDGKTARPHILYIKDGEVKYMDVKFKIGEKNY
;
A
#
# COMPACT_ATOMS: atom_id res chain seq x y z
N MET A 1 -47.97 24.83 39.70
CA MET A 1 -47.47 25.00 38.31
C MET A 1 -45.96 24.82 38.17
N ARG A 2 -45.12 25.11 39.17
CA ARG A 2 -43.66 24.86 39.08
C ARG A 2 -43.26 23.37 39.11
N ASP A 3 -43.99 22.52 39.82
CA ASP A 3 -43.59 21.12 40.00
C ASP A 3 -43.85 20.23 38.77
N ILE A 4 -44.80 20.62 37.90
CA ILE A 4 -45.09 19.91 36.65
C ILE A 4 -44.01 20.19 35.59
N LEU A 5 -43.38 21.37 35.62
CA LEU A 5 -42.33 21.74 34.67
C LEU A 5 -41.02 20.98 34.94
N VAL A 6 -40.72 20.68 36.21
CA VAL A 6 -39.49 19.94 36.61
C VAL A 6 -39.58 18.46 36.25
N LEU A 7 -40.76 17.85 36.40
CA LEU A 7 -41.02 16.47 35.97
C LEU A 7 -40.90 16.29 34.45
N PHE A 8 -41.36 17.27 33.65
CA PHE A 8 -41.18 17.26 32.20
C PHE A 8 -39.72 17.44 31.78
N SER A 9 -38.95 18.27 32.50
CA SER A 9 -37.52 18.47 32.24
C SER A 9 -36.68 17.20 32.49
N TRP A 10 -37.02 16.42 33.52
CA TRP A 10 -36.34 15.15 33.81
C TRP A 10 -36.71 14.05 32.80
N GLY A 11 -37.99 13.97 32.42
CA GLY A 11 -38.45 13.00 31.42
C GLY A 11 -37.78 13.17 30.06
N VAL A 12 -37.62 14.42 29.60
CA VAL A 12 -36.96 14.73 28.31
C VAL A 12 -35.44 14.49 28.38
N GLY A 13 -34.81 14.76 29.53
CA GLY A 13 -33.38 14.49 29.72
C GLY A 13 -33.06 13.00 29.68
N VAL A 14 -33.91 12.16 30.30
CA VAL A 14 -33.73 10.70 30.32
C VAL A 14 -33.95 10.10 28.92
N THR A 15 -34.94 10.57 28.16
CA THR A 15 -35.17 10.07 26.80
C THR A 15 -34.06 10.48 25.83
N LEU A 16 -33.49 11.69 25.97
CA LEU A 16 -32.36 12.11 25.16
C LEU A 16 -31.10 11.28 25.46
N PHE A 17 -30.86 10.98 26.75
CA PHE A 17 -29.73 10.17 27.18
C PHE A 17 -29.82 8.72 26.69
N THR A 18 -31.01 8.10 26.73
CA THR A 18 -31.19 6.74 26.21
C THR A 18 -31.02 6.67 24.69
N LEU A 19 -31.46 7.69 23.96
CA LEU A 19 -31.30 7.76 22.50
C LEU A 19 -29.83 7.95 22.10
N LEU A 20 -29.11 8.83 22.81
CA LEU A 20 -27.68 9.03 22.59
C LEU A 20 -26.86 7.78 22.93
N SER A 21 -27.18 7.12 24.05
CA SER A 21 -26.56 5.85 24.46
C SER A 21 -26.77 4.75 23.40
N ALA A 22 -27.98 4.64 22.84
CA ALA A 22 -28.27 3.69 21.77
C ALA A 22 -27.44 3.98 20.49
N VAL A 23 -27.29 5.25 20.12
CA VAL A 23 -26.46 5.66 18.97
C VAL A 23 -24.98 5.36 19.21
N CYS A 24 -24.46 5.68 20.39
CA CYS A 24 -23.09 5.34 20.77
C CYS A 24 -22.84 3.83 20.73
N MET A 25 -23.78 3.02 21.24
CA MET A 25 -23.67 1.57 21.20
C MET A 25 -23.70 1.04 19.75
N MET A 26 -24.53 1.60 18.87
CA MET A 26 -24.53 1.25 17.44
C MET A 26 -23.20 1.59 16.76
N PHE A 27 -22.60 2.75 17.08
CA PHE A 27 -21.29 3.14 16.57
C PHE A 27 -20.16 2.23 17.07
N ILE A 28 -20.16 1.91 18.37
CA ILE A 28 -19.19 0.97 18.95
C ILE A 28 -19.32 -0.40 18.29
N TRP A 29 -20.55 -0.88 18.06
CA TRP A 29 -20.80 -2.13 17.34
C TRP A 29 -20.35 -2.07 15.87
N ALA A 30 -20.55 -0.95 15.18
CA ALA A 30 -20.09 -0.77 13.80
C ALA A 30 -18.55 -0.74 13.69
N LEU A 31 -17.87 -0.07 14.62
CA LEU A 31 -16.41 -0.04 14.73
C LEU A 31 -15.85 -1.41 15.09
N TYR A 32 -16.47 -2.09 16.06
CA TYR A 32 -16.12 -3.46 16.44
C TYR A 32 -16.31 -4.43 15.26
N TYR A 33 -17.41 -4.31 14.51
CA TYR A 33 -17.68 -5.11 13.31
C TYR A 33 -16.66 -4.85 12.20
N SER A 34 -16.26 -3.60 11.98
CA SER A 34 -15.24 -3.21 11.01
C SER A 34 -13.86 -3.78 11.36
N ALA A 35 -13.43 -3.63 12.62
CA ALA A 35 -12.17 -4.19 13.11
C ALA A 35 -12.17 -5.72 13.06
N PHE A 36 -13.27 -6.36 13.45
CA PHE A 36 -13.43 -7.81 13.37
C PHE A 36 -13.44 -8.32 11.92
N LYS A 37 -14.04 -7.57 10.98
CA LYS A 37 -13.99 -7.88 9.55
C LYS A 37 -12.56 -7.84 9.01
N ARG A 38 -11.76 -6.84 9.42
CA ARG A 38 -10.33 -6.73 9.06
C ARG A 38 -9.49 -7.85 9.67
N VAL A 39 -9.71 -8.19 10.94
CA VAL A 39 -9.04 -9.33 11.62
C VAL A 39 -9.44 -10.66 10.98
N ARG A 40 -10.70 -10.83 10.58
CA ARG A 40 -11.17 -12.03 9.86
C ARG A 40 -10.53 -12.12 8.47
N LEU A 41 -10.44 -11.01 7.73
CA LEU A 41 -9.79 -10.96 6.42
C LEU A 41 -8.30 -11.30 6.55
N TYR A 42 -7.60 -10.71 7.52
CA TYR A 42 -6.20 -11.03 7.85
C TYR A 42 -6.02 -12.51 8.25
N CYS A 43 -6.89 -13.04 9.11
CA CYS A 43 -6.86 -14.44 9.51
C CYS A 43 -7.18 -15.38 8.35
N GLN A 44 -8.07 -15.00 7.43
CA GLN A 44 -8.48 -15.81 6.28
C GLN A 44 -7.38 -15.83 5.22
N VAL A 45 -6.78 -14.68 4.89
CA VAL A 45 -5.59 -14.59 4.05
C VAL A 45 -4.44 -15.38 4.66
N ARG A 46 -4.14 -15.21 5.95
CA ARG A 46 -3.06 -15.94 6.65
C ARG A 46 -3.35 -17.44 6.84
N LYS A 47 -4.62 -17.85 6.85
CA LYS A 47 -5.04 -19.27 6.96
C LYS A 47 -4.99 -19.96 5.61
N GLU A 48 -5.39 -19.29 4.53
CA GLU A 48 -5.23 -19.79 3.18
C GLU A 48 -3.75 -19.81 2.76
N LEU A 49 -2.95 -18.79 3.10
CA LEU A 49 -1.49 -18.82 2.93
C LEU A 49 -0.87 -20.01 3.67
N ARG A 50 -1.30 -20.29 4.92
CA ARG A 50 -0.81 -21.43 5.71
C ARG A 50 -1.31 -22.80 5.25
N ARG A 51 -2.51 -22.88 4.66
CA ARG A 51 -3.04 -24.12 4.05
C ARG A 51 -2.25 -24.47 2.79
N VAL A 52 -1.96 -23.49 1.95
CA VAL A 52 -1.14 -23.68 0.75
C VAL A 52 0.31 -24.05 1.14
N LEU A 53 0.81 -23.52 2.25
CA LEU A 53 2.14 -23.87 2.82
C LEU A 53 2.21 -25.25 3.51
N LYS A 54 1.10 -25.88 3.87
CA LYS A 54 1.08 -27.19 4.55
C LYS A 54 0.23 -28.20 3.79
N GLN A 55 0.86 -28.93 2.88
CA GLN A 55 1.01 -30.40 2.98
C GLN A 55 1.80 -30.98 1.78
N PRO A 56 2.64 -32.03 1.95
CA PRO A 56 3.19 -32.54 3.21
C PRO A 56 4.69 -32.94 3.16
N VAL A 57 5.39 -32.70 4.28
CA VAL A 57 6.21 -33.73 4.93
C VAL A 57 5.65 -33.92 6.34
N ALA A 58 5.44 -35.17 6.70
CA ALA A 58 4.63 -35.67 7.80
C ALA A 58 5.07 -35.19 9.19
N PHE A 59 4.11 -35.02 10.12
CA PHE A 59 4.08 -35.60 11.47
C PHE A 59 2.77 -35.19 12.20
N GLU A 60 2.02 -36.18 12.66
CA GLU A 60 1.05 -36.13 13.79
C GLU A 60 1.69 -36.91 14.97
N PRO A 61 1.23 -36.82 16.25
CA PRO A 61 -0.10 -36.46 16.80
C PRO A 61 0.03 -35.45 18.00
N SER A 62 -0.91 -35.11 18.90
CA SER A 62 -2.14 -35.75 19.39
C SER A 62 -3.06 -34.76 20.14
N SER A 63 -4.37 -35.05 20.04
CA SER A 63 -5.51 -34.92 21.00
C SER A 63 -5.53 -33.94 22.19
N GLY A 64 -6.68 -33.27 22.33
CA GLY A 64 -7.21 -32.79 23.62
C GLY A 64 -8.49 -31.95 23.46
N GLU A 65 -9.66 -32.60 23.49
CA GLU A 65 -11.00 -31.97 23.51
C GLU A 65 -11.25 -31.20 24.82
N THR A 66 -12.04 -30.11 24.85
CA THR A 66 -13.47 -30.09 25.28
C THR A 66 -14.11 -28.67 25.15
N PRO A 67 -15.46 -28.50 25.28
CA PRO A 67 -16.30 -27.71 24.37
C PRO A 67 -17.01 -26.48 25.01
N MET A 68 -18.01 -25.93 24.28
CA MET A 68 -19.03 -24.90 24.59
C MET A 68 -18.80 -23.57 23.84
N MET A 69 -19.75 -22.89 23.20
CA MET A 69 -21.21 -22.93 23.19
C MET A 69 -21.65 -22.25 21.87
N LYS A 70 -22.61 -22.80 21.12
CA LYS A 70 -23.14 -22.16 19.89
C LYS A 70 -24.10 -21.02 20.26
N PRO A 71 -23.92 -19.79 19.73
CA PRO A 71 -25.03 -18.88 19.55
C PRO A 71 -25.64 -19.12 18.17
N SER A 72 -26.91 -19.52 18.15
CA SER A 72 -27.76 -19.49 16.97
C SER A 72 -28.01 -18.03 16.59
N PHE A 73 -27.40 -17.56 15.51
CA PHE A 73 -27.83 -16.38 14.78
C PHE A 73 -27.91 -16.78 13.32
N GLU A 74 -29.03 -16.48 12.68
CA GLU A 74 -29.25 -16.66 11.25
C GLU A 74 -28.18 -15.87 10.48
N GLU A 75 -27.11 -16.56 10.09
CA GLU A 75 -26.17 -16.09 9.09
C GLU A 75 -26.93 -15.95 7.78
N LYS A 76 -27.12 -14.72 7.29
CA LYS A 76 -27.19 -14.52 5.85
C LYS A 76 -25.87 -15.04 5.31
N GLU A 77 -25.91 -16.23 4.70
CA GLU A 77 -24.78 -16.85 4.01
C GLU A 77 -24.13 -15.81 3.09
N PHE A 78 -22.99 -15.26 3.53
CA PHE A 78 -22.05 -14.64 2.61
C PHE A 78 -21.44 -15.81 1.84
N LYS A 79 -22.05 -16.17 0.70
CA LYS A 79 -21.44 -17.13 -0.22
C LYS A 79 -20.06 -16.59 -0.56
N ALA A 80 -19.02 -17.23 0.00
CA ALA A 80 -17.65 -16.94 -0.40
C ALA A 80 -17.58 -17.15 -1.90
N PHE A 81 -17.26 -16.09 -2.65
CA PHE A 81 -17.07 -16.20 -4.09
C PHE A 81 -15.91 -17.18 -4.32
N SER A 82 -16.22 -18.38 -4.79
CA SER A 82 -15.25 -19.44 -5.05
C SER A 82 -15.41 -19.91 -6.48
N LEU A 83 -14.45 -19.55 -7.33
CA LEU A 83 -14.32 -20.09 -8.69
C LEU A 83 -13.33 -21.26 -8.67
N ALA A 84 -13.64 -22.32 -9.42
CA ALA A 84 -12.68 -23.40 -9.64
C ALA A 84 -11.45 -22.86 -10.39
N ASP A 85 -10.25 -23.39 -10.12
CA ASP A 85 -9.02 -22.89 -10.74
C ASP A 85 -9.01 -22.98 -12.28
N GLU A 86 -9.76 -23.92 -12.84
CA GLU A 86 -9.88 -24.18 -14.27
C GLU A 86 -10.89 -23.25 -14.97
N GLU A 87 -11.70 -22.51 -14.21
CA GLU A 87 -12.76 -21.67 -14.75
C GLU A 87 -12.18 -20.50 -15.54
N ILE A 88 -12.57 -20.38 -16.80
CA ILE A 88 -12.17 -19.27 -17.68
C ILE A 88 -12.94 -18.01 -17.29
N LEU A 89 -12.20 -16.96 -17.00
CA LEU A 89 -12.75 -15.71 -16.48
C LEU A 89 -13.34 -14.84 -17.58
N THR A 90 -14.48 -14.20 -17.26
CA THR A 90 -14.93 -12.97 -17.92
C THR A 90 -14.36 -11.78 -17.15
N MET A 91 -14.47 -10.55 -17.69
CA MET A 91 -14.04 -9.36 -16.94
C MET A 91 -14.84 -9.12 -15.66
N GLU A 92 -16.11 -9.50 -15.65
CA GLU A 92 -16.95 -9.45 -14.45
C GLU A 92 -16.47 -10.47 -13.40
N SER A 93 -16.28 -11.73 -13.78
CA SER A 93 -15.84 -12.76 -12.83
C SER A 93 -14.38 -12.58 -12.38
N ALA A 94 -13.52 -12.02 -13.23
CA ALA A 94 -12.17 -11.58 -12.84
C ALA A 94 -12.20 -10.45 -11.81
N THR A 95 -13.08 -9.46 -12.00
CA THR A 95 -13.25 -8.34 -11.05
C THR A 95 -13.76 -8.84 -9.70
N GLU A 96 -14.75 -9.74 -9.69
CA GLU A 96 -15.24 -10.36 -8.45
C GLU A 96 -14.18 -11.25 -7.79
N LEU A 97 -13.35 -11.94 -8.59
CA LEU A 97 -12.22 -12.69 -8.06
C LEU A 97 -11.21 -11.77 -7.37
N LEU A 98 -10.81 -10.67 -8.01
CA LEU A 98 -9.88 -9.69 -7.41
C LEU A 98 -10.44 -9.07 -6.11
N LYS A 99 -11.74 -8.75 -6.06
CA LYS A 99 -12.42 -8.32 -4.82
C LYS A 99 -12.35 -9.39 -3.74
N SER A 100 -12.63 -10.64 -4.09
CA SER A 100 -12.60 -11.77 -3.14
C SER A 100 -11.20 -12.03 -2.58
N LEU A 101 -10.15 -11.72 -3.35
CA LEU A 101 -8.74 -11.77 -2.94
C LEU A 101 -8.29 -10.54 -2.12
N GLY A 102 -9.19 -9.60 -1.82
CA GLY A 102 -8.92 -8.42 -0.99
C GLY A 102 -8.59 -7.14 -1.77
N GLY A 103 -8.74 -7.15 -3.09
CA GLY A 103 -8.56 -5.97 -3.93
C GLY A 103 -9.72 -4.98 -3.75
N ARG A 104 -9.40 -3.70 -3.55
CA ARG A 104 -10.36 -2.61 -3.73
C ARG A 104 -10.39 -2.25 -5.21
N ILE A 105 -11.57 -2.33 -5.83
CA ILE A 105 -11.73 -2.08 -7.26
C ILE A 105 -12.25 -0.67 -7.49
N GLU A 106 -11.61 0.02 -8.41
CA GLU A 106 -12.01 1.32 -8.95
C GLU A 106 -12.02 1.22 -10.48
N ILE A 107 -12.98 1.87 -11.12
CA ILE A 107 -13.08 1.96 -12.57
C ILE A 107 -13.00 3.44 -12.89
N ASP A 108 -12.05 3.84 -13.73
CA ASP A 108 -11.86 5.24 -14.07
C ASP A 108 -12.88 5.71 -15.12
N GLU A 109 -12.85 7.00 -15.45
CA GLU A 109 -13.77 7.61 -16.42
C GLU A 109 -13.62 7.03 -17.84
N LYS A 110 -12.46 6.44 -18.15
CA LYS A 110 -12.17 5.79 -19.43
C LYS A 110 -12.54 4.31 -19.43
N GLY A 111 -13.05 3.79 -18.31
CA GLY A 111 -13.38 2.38 -18.16
C GLY A 111 -12.19 1.49 -17.88
N ASP A 112 -10.99 2.04 -17.64
CA ASP A 112 -9.83 1.24 -17.20
C ASP A 112 -10.10 0.75 -15.76
N HIS A 113 -9.80 -0.53 -15.49
CA HIS A 113 -10.02 -1.10 -14.18
C HIS A 113 -8.75 -1.06 -13.35
N LEU A 114 -8.89 -0.71 -12.07
CA LEU A 114 -7.81 -0.68 -11.10
C LEU A 114 -8.15 -1.55 -9.89
N ALA A 115 -7.28 -2.48 -9.54
CA ALA A 115 -7.32 -3.19 -8.28
C ALA A 115 -6.21 -2.71 -7.35
N THR A 116 -6.58 -2.22 -6.17
CA THR A 116 -5.62 -1.81 -5.12
C THR A 116 -5.58 -2.83 -4.00
N PHE A 117 -4.40 -3.40 -3.74
CA PHE A 117 -4.14 -4.32 -2.65
C PHE A 117 -3.36 -3.63 -1.54
N PHE A 118 -3.88 -3.70 -0.32
CA PHE A 118 -3.31 -3.04 0.85
C PHE A 118 -2.41 -4.00 1.61
N LEU A 119 -1.10 -3.77 1.52
CA LEU A 119 -0.08 -4.48 2.27
C LEU A 119 0.26 -3.70 3.56
N PRO A 120 1.05 -4.27 4.48
CA PRO A 120 1.30 -3.66 5.78
C PRO A 120 1.91 -2.27 5.71
N ASP A 121 2.80 -2.02 4.74
CA ASP A 121 3.57 -0.79 4.58
C ASP A 121 3.42 -0.12 3.21
N ARG A 122 2.63 -0.69 2.30
CA ARG A 122 2.51 -0.23 0.92
C ARG A 122 1.18 -0.62 0.30
N GLU A 123 0.89 -0.04 -0.85
CA GLU A 123 -0.26 -0.32 -1.69
C GLU A 123 0.24 -0.79 -3.06
N VAL A 124 -0.33 -1.88 -3.56
CA VAL A 124 -0.06 -2.40 -4.90
C VAL A 124 -1.27 -2.11 -5.77
N GLN A 125 -1.09 -1.21 -6.73
CA GLN A 125 -2.09 -0.84 -7.72
C GLN A 125 -1.84 -1.64 -9.00
N PHE A 126 -2.81 -2.44 -9.38
CA PHE A 126 -2.79 -3.25 -10.59
C PHE A 126 -3.82 -2.74 -11.59
N LEU A 127 -3.34 -2.20 -12.71
CA LEU A 127 -4.19 -1.76 -13.81
C LEU A 127 -4.51 -2.95 -14.72
N TYR A 128 -5.78 -3.12 -15.06
CA TYR A 128 -6.26 -4.20 -15.92
C TYR A 128 -7.44 -3.74 -16.79
N ASN A 129 -7.70 -4.50 -17.84
CA ASN A 129 -8.74 -4.23 -18.84
C ASN A 129 -8.67 -2.78 -19.38
N ALA A 130 -7.46 -2.29 -19.66
CA ALA A 130 -7.29 -0.93 -20.17
C ALA A 130 -7.64 -0.86 -21.66
N GLU A 131 -8.25 0.24 -22.12
CA GLU A 131 -8.79 0.38 -23.51
C GLU A 131 -7.75 0.25 -24.64
N LYS A 132 -6.46 0.24 -24.32
CA LYS A 132 -5.36 0.12 -25.28
C LYS A 132 -5.03 -1.36 -25.54
N GLY A 133 -4.48 -1.68 -26.72
CA GLY A 133 -4.20 -3.04 -27.25
C GLY A 133 -3.20 -3.91 -26.47
N TYR A 134 -3.25 -3.86 -25.15
CA TYR A 134 -2.53 -4.68 -24.19
C TYR A 134 -3.33 -5.94 -23.87
N PRO A 135 -2.66 -7.02 -23.44
CA PRO A 135 -3.34 -8.12 -22.78
C PRO A 135 -4.11 -7.61 -21.54
N GLN A 136 -5.29 -8.18 -21.33
CA GLN A 136 -6.26 -7.72 -20.31
C GLN A 136 -5.65 -7.57 -18.92
N PHE A 137 -4.71 -8.42 -18.53
CA PHE A 137 -4.10 -8.40 -17.20
C PHE A 137 -2.63 -7.97 -17.19
N ASP A 138 -2.14 -7.43 -18.30
CA ASP A 138 -0.75 -7.00 -18.44
C ASP A 138 -0.66 -5.50 -18.76
N CYS A 139 -1.38 -4.65 -18.02
CA CYS A 139 -1.43 -3.22 -18.34
C CYS A 139 -0.37 -2.39 -17.59
N ALA A 140 -0.32 -2.48 -16.25
CA ALA A 140 0.71 -1.85 -15.43
C ALA A 140 0.57 -2.27 -13.95
N ILE A 141 1.67 -2.20 -13.19
CA ILE A 141 1.67 -2.33 -11.73
C ILE A 141 2.43 -1.16 -11.12
N ALA A 142 1.82 -0.49 -10.15
CA ALA A 142 2.47 0.51 -9.31
C ALA A 142 2.53 0.02 -7.86
N VAL A 143 3.67 0.20 -7.21
CA VAL A 143 3.84 -0.01 -5.77
C VAL A 143 4.12 1.34 -5.16
N VAL A 144 3.23 1.77 -4.30
CA VAL A 144 3.26 3.09 -3.65
C VAL A 144 3.12 2.92 -2.14
N SER A 145 3.51 3.92 -1.36
CA SER A 145 3.40 3.87 0.08
C SER A 145 3.19 5.25 0.69
N GLY A 146 2.09 5.40 1.41
CA GLY A 146 1.84 6.52 2.31
C GLY A 146 2.46 6.38 3.71
N ILE A 147 3.24 5.32 3.97
CA ILE A 147 3.68 5.05 5.35
C ILE A 147 4.66 6.12 5.88
N HIS A 148 5.43 6.73 4.99
CA HIS A 148 6.33 7.84 5.33
C HIS A 148 5.57 9.10 5.74
N ALA A 149 4.50 9.41 5.01
CA ALA A 149 3.55 10.46 5.37
C ALA A 149 2.90 10.20 6.74
N ALA A 150 2.40 8.98 6.93
CA ALA A 150 1.82 8.55 8.19
C ALA A 150 2.81 8.69 9.37
N ALA A 151 4.07 8.30 9.19
CA ALA A 151 5.10 8.43 10.22
C ALA A 151 5.40 9.90 10.55
N CYS A 152 5.42 10.80 9.55
CA CYS A 152 5.53 12.24 9.80
C CYS A 152 4.38 12.73 10.68
N GLN A 153 3.14 12.32 10.41
CA GLN A 153 1.98 12.68 11.24
C GLN A 153 2.08 12.11 12.66
N THR A 154 2.57 10.87 12.81
CA THR A 154 2.76 10.27 14.13
C THR A 154 3.82 11.02 14.94
N ILE A 155 4.86 11.52 14.30
CA ILE A 155 5.92 12.30 14.95
C ILE A 155 5.44 13.72 15.26
N ASP A 156 4.79 14.40 14.31
CA ASP A 156 4.20 15.72 14.46
C ASP A 156 2.70 15.73 14.08
N PRO A 157 1.78 15.60 15.06
CA PRO A 157 0.34 15.66 14.84
C PRO A 157 -0.16 17.01 14.33
N TYR A 158 0.62 18.08 14.48
CA TYR A 158 0.25 19.43 14.04
C TYR A 158 0.84 19.77 12.67
N ASN A 159 1.57 18.84 12.06
CA ASN A 159 2.09 19.02 10.72
C ASN A 159 0.93 19.27 9.73
N SER A 160 0.92 20.47 9.17
CA SER A 160 -0.05 20.92 8.16
C SER A 160 0.53 20.89 6.74
N GLY A 161 1.80 20.49 6.60
CA GLY A 161 2.48 20.39 5.31
C GLY A 161 1.88 19.27 4.46
N GLY A 162 1.89 19.45 3.13
CA GLY A 162 1.51 18.41 2.18
C GLY A 162 2.39 17.17 2.39
N LEU A 163 1.76 16.02 2.53
CA LEU A 163 2.43 14.74 2.62
C LEU A 163 2.18 13.97 1.32
N ILE A 164 3.23 13.39 0.74
CA ILE A 164 3.13 12.69 -0.53
C ILE A 164 3.43 11.22 -0.32
N ALA A 165 2.63 10.36 -0.96
CA ALA A 165 2.93 8.94 -1.02
C ALA A 165 4.19 8.69 -1.86
N LEU A 166 5.08 7.84 -1.34
CA LEU A 166 6.27 7.38 -2.03
C LEU A 166 5.91 6.40 -3.13
N GLU A 167 6.47 6.57 -4.32
CA GLU A 167 6.46 5.62 -5.41
C GLU A 167 7.67 4.75 -5.19
N LEU A 168 7.40 3.49 -4.86
CA LEU A 168 8.45 2.54 -4.55
C LEU A 168 8.93 1.82 -5.81
N SER A 169 7.98 1.47 -6.69
CA SER A 169 8.28 0.90 -8.00
C SER A 169 7.12 1.14 -8.96
N PHE A 170 7.42 1.23 -10.25
CA PHE A 170 6.43 1.20 -11.31
C PHE A 170 6.91 0.26 -12.41
N ASP A 171 6.00 -0.60 -12.87
CA ASP A 171 6.22 -1.51 -13.99
C ASP A 171 5.15 -1.24 -15.06
N LEU A 172 5.62 -1.02 -16.29
CA LEU A 172 4.76 -0.92 -17.47
C LEU A 172 4.20 -2.29 -17.88
N LYS A 173 4.70 -3.37 -17.29
CA LYS A 173 4.13 -4.71 -17.40
C LYS A 173 3.21 -4.93 -16.21
N GLY A 174 2.11 -5.63 -16.46
CA GLY A 174 1.16 -6.00 -15.42
C GLY A 174 1.53 -7.36 -14.82
N LEU A 175 0.60 -8.30 -14.87
CA LEU A 175 0.79 -9.64 -14.32
C LEU A 175 1.49 -10.62 -15.27
N GLU A 176 2.01 -10.15 -16.41
CA GLU A 176 2.65 -10.99 -17.44
C GLU A 176 1.73 -12.15 -17.89
N ILE A 177 0.45 -11.82 -18.10
CA ILE A 177 -0.58 -12.73 -18.64
C ILE A 177 -0.86 -12.25 -20.06
N PHE A 178 -0.51 -13.08 -21.05
CA PHE A 178 -0.57 -12.71 -22.47
C PHE A 178 -1.70 -13.44 -23.19
N GLU A 179 -2.17 -14.55 -22.62
CA GLU A 179 -3.26 -15.36 -23.15
C GLU A 179 -4.61 -14.65 -23.07
N GLU A 180 -5.44 -14.80 -24.10
CA GLU A 180 -6.78 -14.19 -24.19
C GLU A 180 -7.77 -14.83 -23.21
N LYS A 181 -7.66 -16.16 -23.01
CA LYS A 181 -8.50 -16.92 -22.08
C LYS A 181 -7.69 -17.23 -20.83
N VAL A 182 -8.05 -16.56 -19.73
CA VAL A 182 -7.34 -16.66 -18.46
C VAL A 182 -8.19 -17.46 -17.48
N SER A 183 -7.60 -18.47 -16.85
CA SER A 183 -8.28 -19.22 -15.79
C SER A 183 -8.17 -18.52 -14.44
N ALA A 184 -9.09 -18.82 -13.52
CA ALA A 184 -9.07 -18.29 -12.16
C ALA A 184 -7.75 -18.62 -11.43
N GLY A 185 -7.25 -19.85 -11.56
CA GLY A 185 -5.99 -20.28 -10.97
C GLY A 185 -4.78 -19.53 -11.53
N ARG A 186 -4.77 -19.25 -12.84
CA ARG A 186 -3.71 -18.49 -13.49
C ARG A 186 -3.65 -17.04 -12.99
N LEU A 187 -4.80 -16.38 -12.86
CA LEU A 187 -4.87 -15.01 -12.33
C LEU A 187 -4.45 -14.96 -10.86
N ARG A 188 -4.92 -15.90 -10.03
CA ARG A 188 -4.53 -16.02 -8.61
C ARG A 188 -3.02 -16.14 -8.47
N HIS A 189 -2.42 -17.08 -9.21
CA HIS A 189 -0.98 -17.34 -9.13
C HIS A 189 -0.16 -16.12 -9.57
N ALA A 190 -0.56 -15.47 -10.67
CA ALA A 190 0.14 -14.28 -11.17
C ALA A 190 0.07 -13.12 -10.18
N LEU A 191 -1.13 -12.85 -9.63
CA LEU A 191 -1.34 -11.82 -8.63
C LEU A 191 -0.54 -12.12 -7.36
N GLN A 192 -0.57 -13.35 -6.86
CA GLN A 192 0.21 -13.74 -5.69
C GLN A 192 1.70 -13.48 -5.91
N LYS A 193 2.26 -13.92 -7.03
CA LYS A 193 3.65 -13.68 -7.39
C LYS A 193 3.98 -12.18 -7.44
N ALA A 194 3.08 -11.36 -8.01
CA ALA A 194 3.26 -9.91 -8.07
C ALA A 194 3.25 -9.25 -6.69
N LEU A 195 2.34 -9.67 -5.80
CA LEU A 195 2.28 -9.18 -4.42
C LEU A 195 3.50 -9.62 -3.60
N GLU A 196 3.97 -10.85 -3.79
CA GLU A 196 5.21 -11.35 -3.18
C GLU A 196 6.42 -10.54 -3.64
N LYS A 197 6.55 -10.31 -4.96
CA LYS A 197 7.59 -9.46 -5.55
C LYS A 197 7.55 -8.04 -4.98
N ALA A 198 6.36 -7.45 -4.88
CA ALA A 198 6.17 -6.12 -4.31
C ALA A 198 6.62 -6.03 -2.85
N MET A 199 6.60 -7.14 -2.09
CA MET A 199 7.09 -7.19 -0.70
C MET A 199 8.58 -7.50 -0.59
N SER A 200 9.10 -8.41 -1.44
CA SER A 200 10.45 -8.96 -1.29
C SER A 200 11.52 -8.23 -2.10
N GLU A 201 11.17 -7.70 -3.28
CA GLU A 201 12.15 -7.07 -4.19
C GLU A 201 12.15 -5.54 -4.09
N VAL A 202 11.06 -4.94 -3.61
CA VAL A 202 10.94 -3.48 -3.46
C VAL A 202 11.36 -3.07 -2.05
N ASP A 203 12.62 -2.69 -1.87
CA ASP A 203 13.18 -2.35 -0.55
C ASP A 203 12.84 -0.90 -0.14
N LEU A 204 11.81 -0.76 0.71
CA LEU A 204 11.40 0.51 1.29
C LEU A 204 12.55 1.18 2.07
N GLY A 205 13.34 0.41 2.81
CA GLY A 205 14.44 0.94 3.62
C GLY A 205 15.53 1.56 2.74
N ASN A 206 15.90 0.92 1.63
CA ASN A 206 16.86 1.48 0.68
C ASN A 206 16.33 2.73 -0.02
N ILE A 207 15.04 2.76 -0.37
CA ILE A 207 14.40 3.94 -0.95
C ILE A 207 14.44 5.12 0.02
N LEU A 208 14.05 4.88 1.28
CA LEU A 208 14.10 5.89 2.35
C LEU A 208 15.53 6.38 2.60
N ARG A 209 16.52 5.48 2.68
CA ARG A 209 17.93 5.87 2.82
C ARG A 209 18.40 6.70 1.63
N SER A 210 18.03 6.33 0.40
CA SER A 210 18.46 7.05 -0.79
C SER A 210 17.85 8.45 -0.88
N GLN A 211 16.58 8.63 -0.52
CA GLN A 211 15.90 9.93 -0.57
C GLN A 211 16.31 10.83 0.61
N TYR A 212 16.47 10.24 1.80
CA TYR A 212 16.74 10.98 3.03
C TYR A 212 18.18 10.75 3.54
N HIS A 213 19.17 10.74 2.64
CA HIS A 213 20.59 10.56 3.00
C HIS A 213 21.26 11.85 3.48
N THR A 214 20.79 13.01 3.05
CA THR A 214 21.38 14.31 3.40
C THR A 214 21.00 14.65 4.84
N LEU A 215 21.96 15.17 5.61
CA LEU A 215 21.67 15.61 6.97
C LEU A 215 20.75 16.85 6.94
N PRO A 216 19.81 17.01 7.89
CA PRO A 216 18.86 18.11 7.87
C PRO A 216 19.48 19.51 7.78
N TRP A 217 20.64 19.71 8.41
CA TRP A 217 21.37 20.98 8.42
C TRP A 217 22.26 21.21 7.19
N GLU A 218 22.44 20.20 6.34
CA GLU A 218 23.13 20.29 5.05
C GLU A 218 22.14 20.45 3.88
N HIS A 219 20.83 20.32 4.16
CA HIS A 219 19.80 20.37 3.15
C HIS A 219 19.37 21.82 2.86
N GLU A 220 19.93 22.41 1.80
CA GLU A 220 19.70 23.82 1.43
C GLU A 220 18.31 24.09 0.81
N VAL A 221 17.58 23.06 0.37
CA VAL A 221 16.32 23.23 -0.35
C VAL A 221 15.13 23.30 0.62
N VAL A 222 14.52 24.48 0.73
CA VAL A 222 13.25 24.65 1.46
C VAL A 222 12.10 24.65 0.47
N ASN A 223 11.21 23.65 0.56
CA ASN A 223 9.94 23.66 -0.16
C ASN A 223 8.79 23.87 0.84
N PRO A 224 8.17 25.06 0.89
CA PRO A 224 7.14 25.38 1.89
C PRO A 224 5.83 24.61 1.70
N LYS A 225 5.66 23.88 0.59
CA LYS A 225 4.46 23.06 0.35
C LYS A 225 4.46 21.74 1.10
N PHE A 226 5.63 21.28 1.56
CA PHE A 226 5.78 19.98 2.19
C PHE A 226 6.18 20.13 3.65
N SER A 227 6.00 19.04 4.41
CA SER A 227 6.60 18.93 5.73
C SER A 227 8.11 19.21 5.64
N SER A 228 8.65 19.77 6.73
CA SER A 228 10.06 20.12 6.75
C SER A 228 10.93 18.91 6.44
N TYR A 229 12.07 19.14 5.77
CA TYR A 229 12.97 18.05 5.42
C TYR A 229 13.44 17.31 6.68
N ALA A 230 13.66 18.05 7.78
CA ALA A 230 14.03 17.47 9.07
C ALA A 230 12.98 16.48 9.60
N LEU A 231 11.69 16.82 9.57
CA LEU A 231 10.62 15.92 9.99
C LEU A 231 10.57 14.65 9.11
N ARG A 232 10.70 14.84 7.79
CA ARG A 232 10.73 13.73 6.83
C ARG A 232 11.93 12.82 7.01
N TYR A 233 13.09 13.39 7.33
CA TYR A 233 14.30 12.67 7.65
C TYR A 233 14.14 11.84 8.94
N LEU A 234 13.59 12.42 10.01
CA LEU A 234 13.30 11.67 11.24
C LEU A 234 12.31 10.53 11.00
N ALA A 235 11.26 10.77 10.21
CA ALA A 235 10.30 9.74 9.83
C ALA A 235 10.95 8.60 9.03
N ALA A 236 11.91 8.92 8.15
CA ALA A 236 12.66 7.92 7.39
C ALA A 236 13.52 7.04 8.32
N LEU A 237 14.29 7.65 9.22
CA LEU A 237 15.07 6.91 10.22
C LEU A 237 14.18 6.03 11.10
N ALA A 238 13.04 6.55 11.53
CA ALA A 238 12.07 5.83 12.34
C ALA A 238 11.52 4.58 11.61
N LEU A 239 11.18 4.71 10.33
CA LEU A 239 10.67 3.60 9.52
C LEU A 239 11.75 2.59 9.10
N ILE A 240 13.03 3.00 9.07
CA ILE A 240 14.16 2.09 8.89
C ILE A 240 14.49 1.33 10.18
N GLY A 241 14.05 1.85 11.34
CA GLY A 241 14.37 1.31 12.66
C GLY A 241 15.77 1.72 13.13
N ASP A 242 16.26 2.89 12.71
CA ASP A 242 17.57 3.42 13.12
C ASP A 242 17.51 4.06 14.51
N VAL A 243 17.43 3.20 15.52
CA VAL A 243 17.31 3.61 16.93
C VAL A 243 18.58 4.30 17.41
N GLU A 244 19.75 3.83 16.98
CA GLU A 244 21.05 4.36 17.43
C GLU A 244 21.23 5.82 17.03
N THR A 245 20.97 6.16 15.76
CA THR A 245 21.08 7.53 15.26
C THR A 245 20.06 8.44 15.96
N LEU A 246 18.81 7.99 16.11
CA LEU A 246 17.76 8.76 16.77
C LEU A 246 18.05 9.00 18.26
N ASP A 247 18.51 7.98 19.00
CA ASP A 247 18.90 8.10 20.41
C ASP A 247 20.10 9.06 20.56
N SER A 248 21.05 9.06 19.61
CA SER A 248 22.17 10.02 19.59
C SER A 248 21.72 11.46 19.40
N TYR A 249 20.76 11.71 18.50
CA TYR A 249 20.18 13.04 18.32
C TYR A 249 19.40 13.50 19.56
N HIS A 250 18.60 12.60 20.15
CA HIS A 250 17.86 12.89 21.37
C HIS A 250 18.79 13.28 22.53
N LYS A 251 19.89 12.54 22.72
CA LYS A 251 20.90 12.88 23.72
C LYS A 251 21.51 14.28 23.49
N SER A 252 21.82 14.63 22.24
CA SER A 252 22.37 15.95 21.90
C SER A 252 21.36 17.06 22.23
N PHE A 253 20.07 16.84 21.94
CA PHE A 253 18.99 17.77 22.29
C PHE A 253 18.86 17.97 23.80
N MET A 254 18.96 16.91 24.60
CA MET A 254 18.97 16.98 26.06
C MET A 254 20.13 17.79 26.62
N GLU A 255 21.27 17.80 25.93
CA GLU A 255 22.47 18.57 26.26
C GLU A 255 22.40 20.03 25.75
N GLY A 256 21.31 20.40 25.05
CA GLY A 256 21.09 21.73 24.49
C GLY A 256 21.69 21.95 23.09
N GLU A 257 22.29 20.91 22.50
CA GLU A 257 22.87 20.95 21.16
C GLU A 257 21.90 20.42 20.11
N ARG A 258 21.37 21.32 19.28
CA ARG A 258 20.38 20.96 18.25
C ARG A 258 21.01 20.44 16.96
N LEU A 259 22.33 20.31 16.87
CA LEU A 259 23.07 19.81 15.69
C LEU A 259 22.74 20.53 14.37
N GLY A 260 22.18 21.74 14.41
CA GLY A 260 21.72 22.46 13.22
C GLY A 260 20.32 22.10 12.74
N PHE A 261 19.57 21.25 13.46
CA PHE A 261 18.14 21.07 13.22
C PHE A 261 17.40 22.41 13.35
N GLU A 262 16.41 22.60 12.48
CA GLU A 262 15.48 23.73 12.53
C GLU A 262 14.73 23.82 13.88
N THR A 263 14.29 25.02 14.22
CA THR A 263 13.67 25.30 15.53
C THR A 263 12.33 24.60 15.74
N SER A 264 11.66 24.19 14.66
CA SER A 264 10.40 23.42 14.66
C SER A 264 10.57 21.99 15.20
N ILE A 265 11.73 21.37 15.03
CA ILE A 265 11.97 20.01 15.54
C ILE A 265 12.32 20.08 17.02
N THR A 266 11.49 19.46 17.86
CA THR A 266 11.65 19.44 19.32
C THR A 266 12.10 18.07 19.82
N GLU A 267 12.47 18.00 21.10
CA GLU A 267 12.78 16.74 21.80
C GLU A 267 11.62 15.73 21.70
N GLU A 268 10.37 16.18 21.87
CA GLU A 268 9.18 15.32 21.75
C GLU A 268 9.06 14.65 20.36
N HIS A 269 9.49 15.32 19.29
CA HIS A 269 9.53 14.71 17.96
C HIS A 269 10.53 13.54 17.90
N LEU A 270 11.69 13.69 18.55
CA LEU A 270 12.69 12.63 18.64
C LEU A 270 12.18 11.48 19.50
N GLU A 271 11.53 11.74 20.64
CA GLU A 271 10.93 10.68 21.47
C GLU A 271 9.93 9.82 20.69
N ARG A 272 9.04 10.46 19.91
CA ARG A 272 8.07 9.76 19.06
C ARG A 272 8.74 8.99 17.93
N ALA A 273 9.75 9.59 17.27
CA ALA A 273 10.53 8.91 16.24
C ALA A 273 11.25 7.66 16.78
N ILE A 274 11.86 7.77 17.97
CA ILE A 274 12.52 6.66 18.68
C ILE A 274 11.52 5.55 19.01
N ALA A 275 10.33 5.89 19.50
CA ALA A 275 9.30 4.91 19.80
C ALA A 275 8.85 4.12 18.56
N ILE A 276 8.68 4.80 17.43
CA ILE A 276 8.41 4.15 16.14
C ILE A 276 9.61 3.25 15.77
N ALA A 277 10.84 3.76 15.81
CA ALA A 277 12.04 3.02 15.45
C ALA A 277 12.20 1.72 16.26
N LYS A 278 12.03 1.81 17.59
CA LYS A 278 12.08 0.64 18.48
C LYS A 278 10.98 -0.38 18.17
N ALA A 279 9.78 0.09 17.84
CA ALA A 279 8.69 -0.78 17.43
C ALA A 279 9.01 -1.48 16.10
N VAL A 280 9.51 -0.75 15.10
CA VAL A 280 9.92 -1.28 13.79
C VAL A 280 11.07 -2.28 13.94
N GLU A 281 12.08 -1.95 14.74
CA GLU A 281 13.22 -2.84 14.99
C GLU A 281 12.77 -4.15 15.63
N LYS A 282 11.77 -4.11 16.52
CA LYS A 282 11.18 -5.28 17.17
C LYS A 282 10.38 -6.15 16.20
N THR A 283 9.58 -5.55 15.32
CA THR A 283 8.75 -6.28 14.35
C THR A 283 9.50 -6.66 13.08
N LYS A 284 10.67 -6.05 12.84
CA LYS A 284 11.46 -6.12 11.60
C LYS A 284 10.72 -5.61 10.35
N GLN A 285 9.58 -4.96 10.52
CA GLN A 285 8.79 -4.43 9.42
C GLN A 285 7.93 -3.26 9.89
N PRO A 286 7.96 -2.10 9.21
CA PRO A 286 7.03 -1.02 9.48
C PRO A 286 5.61 -1.42 9.03
N SER A 287 4.59 -0.85 9.67
CA SER A 287 3.22 -0.99 9.19
C SER A 287 2.34 0.16 9.70
N TYR A 288 1.23 0.43 9.00
CA TYR A 288 0.25 1.42 9.47
C TYR A 288 -0.36 1.03 10.83
N ASP A 289 -0.57 -0.26 11.09
CA ASP A 289 -1.07 -0.74 12.39
C ASP A 289 -0.08 -0.44 13.51
N LEU A 290 1.22 -0.59 13.24
CA LEU A 290 2.29 -0.24 14.18
C LEU A 290 2.28 1.26 14.46
N LEU A 291 2.22 2.11 13.44
CA LEU A 291 2.13 3.57 13.62
C LEU A 291 0.89 3.96 14.42
N GLN A 292 -0.25 3.32 14.17
CA GLN A 292 -1.47 3.56 14.92
C GLN A 292 -1.32 3.16 16.39
N GLN A 293 -0.65 2.05 16.70
CA GLN A 293 -0.38 1.64 18.08
C GLN A 293 0.55 2.61 18.80
N THR A 294 1.62 3.05 18.12
CA THR A 294 2.54 4.06 18.67
C THR A 294 1.84 5.39 18.91
N ALA A 295 1.02 5.87 17.97
CA ALA A 295 0.23 7.08 18.16
C ALA A 295 -0.67 7.01 19.40
N LYS A 296 -1.32 5.86 19.62
CA LYS A 296 -2.14 5.62 20.82
C LYS A 296 -1.34 5.70 22.11
N SER A 297 -0.10 5.22 22.14
CA SER A 297 0.74 5.31 23.35
C SER A 297 1.11 6.75 23.72
N PHE A 298 1.07 7.68 22.76
CA PHE A 298 1.27 9.12 22.97
C PHE A 298 -0.04 9.91 23.07
N SER A 299 -1.19 9.23 23.16
CA SER A 299 -2.52 9.87 23.16
C SER A 299 -2.77 10.79 21.96
N ILE A 300 -2.17 10.46 20.80
CA ILE A 300 -2.38 11.19 19.55
C ILE A 300 -3.66 10.66 18.90
N GLU A 301 -4.62 11.56 18.67
CA GLU A 301 -5.84 11.25 17.93
C GLU A 301 -5.56 11.26 16.41
N VAL A 302 -5.65 10.10 15.79
CA VAL A 302 -5.67 9.95 14.33
C VAL A 302 -6.94 9.21 13.96
N GLU A 303 -7.86 9.89 13.25
CA GLU A 303 -9.17 9.36 12.87
C GLU A 303 -9.05 8.02 12.13
N SER A 304 -8.15 7.96 11.14
CA SER A 304 -7.73 6.72 10.52
C SER A 304 -6.41 6.90 9.78
N TYR A 305 -5.52 5.91 9.88
CA TYR A 305 -4.32 5.86 9.04
C TYR A 305 -4.62 5.47 7.58
N ASP A 306 -5.87 5.05 7.30
CA ASP A 306 -6.32 4.77 5.94
C ASP A 306 -6.28 6.02 5.04
N CYS A 307 -6.33 7.24 5.60
CA CYS A 307 -6.26 8.48 4.81
C CYS A 307 -4.87 8.74 4.21
N PHE A 308 -3.81 8.13 4.76
CA PHE A 308 -2.46 8.23 4.21
C PHE A 308 -2.22 7.24 3.08
N ARG A 309 -3.00 6.16 3.02
CA ARG A 309 -2.82 5.13 2.00
C ARG A 309 -3.07 5.72 0.62
N ALA A 310 -2.19 5.42 -0.32
CA ALA A 310 -2.32 5.94 -1.68
C ALA A 310 -3.47 5.22 -2.40
N THR A 311 -4.60 5.92 -2.54
CA THR A 311 -5.78 5.41 -3.23
C THR A 311 -6.16 6.25 -4.44
N ASP A 312 -5.22 7.00 -5.02
CA ASP A 312 -5.50 7.75 -6.25
C ASP A 312 -5.66 6.77 -7.42
N PRO A 313 -6.88 6.60 -7.98
CA PRO A 313 -7.12 5.68 -9.09
C PRO A 313 -6.35 6.05 -10.35
N ASN A 314 -6.03 7.34 -10.49
CA ASN A 314 -5.38 7.85 -11.69
C ASN A 314 -3.85 7.80 -11.60
N PHE A 315 -3.27 7.45 -10.45
CA PHE A 315 -1.81 7.43 -10.28
C PHE A 315 -1.16 6.48 -11.29
N CYS A 316 -1.57 5.21 -11.30
CA CYS A 316 -1.04 4.19 -12.21
C CYS A 316 -1.19 4.62 -13.69
N ASN A 317 -2.34 5.20 -14.04
CA ASN A 317 -2.61 5.67 -15.39
C ASN A 317 -1.75 6.88 -15.80
N ARG A 318 -1.58 7.86 -14.92
CA ARG A 318 -0.67 9.01 -15.16
C ARG A 318 0.78 8.55 -15.31
N ARG A 319 1.25 7.64 -14.45
CA ARG A 319 2.60 7.09 -14.53
C ARG A 319 2.80 6.29 -15.81
N ARG A 320 1.84 5.46 -16.21
CA ARG A 320 1.87 4.75 -17.50
C ARG A 320 2.06 5.72 -18.66
N SER A 321 1.28 6.79 -18.73
CA SER A 321 1.40 7.78 -19.80
C SER A 321 2.76 8.48 -19.85
N VAL A 322 3.35 8.80 -18.69
CA VAL A 322 4.71 9.37 -18.63
C VAL A 322 5.74 8.38 -19.18
N TYR A 323 5.65 7.12 -18.77
CA TYR A 323 6.58 6.09 -19.21
C TYR A 323 6.42 5.75 -20.70
N GLU A 324 5.20 5.73 -21.23
CA GLU A 324 4.94 5.56 -22.67
C GLU A 324 5.63 6.65 -23.50
N ASN A 325 5.56 7.92 -23.06
CA ASN A 325 6.24 9.02 -23.74
C ASN A 325 7.77 8.83 -23.73
N LEU A 326 8.34 8.42 -22.58
CA LEU A 326 9.78 8.15 -22.49
C LEU A 326 10.21 6.95 -23.34
N LEU A 327 9.36 5.93 -23.47
CA LEU A 327 9.61 4.83 -24.39
C LEU A 327 9.61 5.31 -25.84
N GLU A 328 8.71 6.21 -26.22
CA GLU A 328 8.68 6.74 -27.58
C GLU A 328 9.92 7.59 -27.89
N GLU A 329 10.40 8.40 -26.93
CA GLU A 329 11.69 9.08 -27.06
C GLU A 329 12.84 8.10 -27.31
N LYS A 330 12.85 6.96 -26.59
CA LYS A 330 13.85 5.90 -26.81
C LYS A 330 13.69 5.18 -28.15
N ARG A 331 12.46 4.98 -28.65
CA ARG A 331 12.24 4.47 -30.00
C ARG A 331 12.81 5.42 -31.03
N GLU A 332 12.59 6.72 -30.87
CA GLU A 332 13.10 7.74 -31.78
C GLU A 332 14.63 7.83 -31.78
N GLU A 333 15.27 7.76 -30.61
CA GLU A 333 16.74 7.67 -30.51
C GLU A 333 17.31 6.48 -31.30
N LEU A 334 16.63 5.32 -31.27
CA LEU A 334 17.05 4.14 -32.03
C LEU A 334 16.83 4.32 -33.53
N ARG A 335 15.73 4.96 -33.95
CA ARG A 335 15.48 5.31 -35.36
C ARG A 335 16.55 6.25 -35.89
N GLN A 336 16.96 7.25 -35.11
CA GLN A 336 18.04 8.18 -35.46
C GLN A 336 19.41 7.50 -35.56
N GLN A 337 19.61 6.39 -34.85
CA GLN A 337 20.81 5.53 -35.00
C GLN A 337 20.74 4.61 -36.23
N GLY A 338 19.67 4.67 -37.02
CA GLY A 338 19.49 3.89 -38.25
C GLY A 338 18.87 2.50 -38.02
N TYR A 339 18.36 2.21 -36.83
CA TYR A 339 17.69 0.94 -36.56
C TYR A 339 16.23 0.98 -36.98
N THR A 340 15.72 -0.14 -37.49
CA THR A 340 14.28 -0.34 -37.70
C THR A 340 13.63 -0.69 -36.37
N VAL A 341 12.74 0.17 -35.86
CA VAL A 341 12.08 -0.01 -34.56
C VAL A 341 10.61 -0.38 -34.77
N TYR A 342 10.13 -1.37 -34.00
CA TYR A 342 8.73 -1.79 -34.04
C TYR A 342 7.84 -0.77 -33.31
N GLU A 343 6.74 -0.37 -33.92
CA GLU A 343 5.82 0.65 -33.36
C GLU A 343 4.85 0.11 -32.30
N LYS A 344 4.55 -1.20 -32.33
CA LYS A 344 3.56 -1.80 -31.43
C LYS A 344 4.23 -2.66 -30.38
N ASP A 345 3.66 -2.62 -29.18
CA ASP A 345 3.98 -3.57 -28.12
C ASP A 345 3.66 -4.98 -28.65
N THR A 346 4.73 -5.75 -28.86
CA THR A 346 4.66 -7.05 -29.50
C THR A 346 5.08 -8.11 -28.49
N ILE A 347 4.29 -9.16 -28.37
CA ILE A 347 4.64 -10.34 -27.61
C ILE A 347 5.53 -11.21 -28.48
N CYS A 348 6.70 -11.58 -27.97
CA CYS A 348 7.66 -12.43 -28.67
C CYS A 348 8.28 -13.47 -27.73
N GLU A 349 8.88 -14.51 -28.30
CA GLU A 349 9.73 -15.41 -27.51
C GLU A 349 11.11 -14.79 -27.30
N VAL A 350 11.53 -14.71 -26.05
CA VAL A 350 12.85 -14.28 -25.60
C VAL A 350 13.41 -15.38 -24.71
N ASP A 351 14.55 -15.96 -25.08
CA ASP A 351 15.20 -17.06 -24.33
C ASP A 351 14.27 -18.25 -24.02
N GLY A 352 13.39 -18.60 -24.96
CA GLY A 352 12.41 -19.68 -24.83
C GLY A 352 11.23 -19.36 -23.90
N LYS A 353 11.02 -18.08 -23.56
CA LYS A 353 9.88 -17.60 -22.77
C LYS A 353 9.11 -16.54 -23.52
N THR A 354 7.78 -16.62 -23.46
CA THR A 354 6.91 -15.54 -23.94
C THR A 354 7.14 -14.29 -23.10
N ALA A 355 7.47 -13.18 -23.76
CA ALA A 355 7.74 -11.91 -23.12
C ALA A 355 7.15 -10.76 -23.93
N ARG A 356 6.93 -9.63 -23.24
CA ARG A 356 6.61 -8.35 -23.86
C ARG A 356 7.72 -7.35 -23.54
N PRO A 357 8.76 -7.24 -24.37
CA PRO A 357 9.81 -6.24 -24.17
C PRO A 357 9.26 -4.81 -24.33
N HIS A 358 9.85 -3.83 -23.65
CA HIS A 358 9.44 -2.43 -23.83
C HIS A 358 9.65 -1.93 -25.26
N ILE A 359 10.78 -2.29 -25.87
CA ILE A 359 11.12 -1.91 -27.26
C ILE A 359 11.71 -3.12 -27.99
N LEU A 360 11.25 -3.34 -29.22
CA LEU A 360 11.81 -4.28 -30.19
C LEU A 360 12.38 -3.49 -31.37
N TYR A 361 13.56 -3.88 -31.85
CA TYR A 361 14.23 -3.23 -32.97
C TYR A 361 15.14 -4.21 -33.73
N ILE A 362 15.49 -3.88 -34.97
CA ILE A 362 16.40 -4.67 -35.79
C ILE A 362 17.77 -4.02 -35.77
N LYS A 363 18.78 -4.80 -35.42
CA LYS A 363 20.19 -4.42 -35.47
C LYS A 363 20.97 -5.52 -36.18
N ASP A 364 21.71 -5.13 -37.22
CA ASP A 364 22.54 -6.04 -38.02
C ASP A 364 21.76 -7.23 -38.63
N GLY A 365 20.49 -7.01 -38.98
CA GLY A 365 19.58 -8.04 -39.52
C GLY A 365 18.95 -8.96 -38.47
N GLU A 366 19.29 -8.79 -37.19
CA GLU A 366 18.74 -9.57 -36.08
C GLU A 366 17.73 -8.76 -35.26
N VAL A 367 16.67 -9.43 -34.80
CA VAL A 367 15.72 -8.85 -33.84
C VAL A 367 16.41 -8.75 -32.48
N LYS A 368 16.43 -7.55 -31.92
CA LYS A 368 16.90 -7.22 -30.57
C LYS A 368 15.75 -6.61 -29.77
N TYR A 369 15.86 -6.71 -28.46
CA TYR A 369 14.90 -6.13 -27.53
C TYR A 369 15.61 -5.29 -26.47
N MET A 370 14.87 -4.37 -25.87
CA MET A 370 15.36 -3.48 -24.82
C MET A 370 14.25 -3.23 -23.80
N ASP A 371 14.52 -3.55 -22.54
CA ASP A 371 13.70 -3.15 -21.40
C ASP A 371 14.32 -1.90 -20.76
N VAL A 372 13.69 -0.74 -20.98
CA VAL A 372 14.14 0.52 -20.41
C VAL A 372 13.86 0.55 -18.91
N LYS A 373 14.90 0.76 -18.10
CA LYS A 373 14.78 1.01 -16.65
C LYS A 373 14.69 2.51 -16.41
N PHE A 374 13.61 2.93 -15.77
CA PHE A 374 13.41 4.32 -15.39
C PHE A 374 13.77 4.50 -13.92
N LYS A 375 14.51 5.57 -13.61
CA LYS A 375 14.80 5.92 -12.21
C LYS A 375 13.61 6.70 -11.65
N ILE A 376 13.09 6.25 -10.52
CA ILE A 376 12.18 7.05 -9.69
C ILE A 376 13.05 8.14 -9.05
N GLY A 377 12.80 9.40 -9.38
CA GLY A 377 13.52 10.55 -8.83
C GLY A 377 12.57 11.50 -8.11
N GLU A 378 13.09 12.19 -7.10
CA GLU A 378 12.35 13.18 -6.29
C GLU A 378 11.76 14.32 -7.12
N LYS A 379 12.33 14.63 -8.30
CA LYS A 379 11.80 15.66 -9.22
C LYS A 379 10.43 15.32 -9.82
N ASN A 380 9.91 14.11 -9.59
CA ASN A 380 8.59 13.70 -10.05
C ASN A 380 7.46 13.97 -9.02
N TYR A 381 7.78 14.68 -7.93
CA TYR A 381 6.85 15.03 -6.86
C TYR A 381 6.63 16.53 -6.69
#